data_AF-A0A375HXN4-F1
#
_entry.id   AF-A0A375HXN4-F1
#
_cell.length_a   1.000
_cell.length_b   1.000
_cell.length_c   1.000
_cell.angle_alpha   90.00
_cell.angle_beta   90.00
_cell.angle_gamma   90.00
#
_symmetry.space_group_name_H-M   'P 1'
#
loop_
_entity.id
_entity.type
_entity.pdbx_description
1 polymer ?
#
loop_
_entity_poly.entity_id
_entity_poly.type
_entity_poly.pdbx_seq_one_letter_code
_entity_poly.pdbx_strand_id
1 'polypeptide(L)'
;MQTTPTRSIYEQFVLPAWVRDRVLAANLRINNYVLNAVTVHPTLESIFRVSSENLRSLRDDLYQSAKILGTPFLAYAPTLTTIDDWRSFIEGRMPTATMERLKTGLPRNLSVVDRLALEHTNRAYINAMYDLLNMSVLAAPLIGISNELAAYMRSVPQHELDVAITERLVPLFHWRFADEMFWLESHSGRLSREMISHYLMETSPLRTDRLAHSGVWGNFRLETFVRDALSEAFLALSCRAMSVSSLFNITIETTRKTYQRLHGKPSPPGQPPSSLMWYLDSAQRRVQSTFQIWLFRSAIACDVSTPESFVATLDIHRAFFSDDCKVPPERSLHLARSMSMHEELAVWPCRKCGTPYLASNSSAKIELSQSFLCPCCNGSLTASRGRRRN
;
A
#
# COMPACT_ATOMS: atom_id res chain seq x y z
N MET A 1 -12.96 -0.32 -40.43
CA MET A 1 -12.56 0.77 -39.52
C MET A 1 -12.25 0.15 -38.18
N GLN A 2 -10.97 -0.02 -37.84
CA GLN A 2 -10.57 -0.42 -36.50
C GLN A 2 -10.85 0.77 -35.58
N THR A 3 -11.93 0.69 -34.79
CA THR A 3 -12.16 1.62 -33.69
C THR A 3 -11.00 1.47 -32.73
N THR A 4 -10.08 2.42 -32.74
CA THR A 4 -9.11 2.61 -31.66
C THR A 4 -9.91 2.55 -30.36
N PRO A 5 -9.62 1.65 -29.41
CA PRO A 5 -10.36 1.62 -28.17
C PRO A 5 -10.14 2.97 -27.50
N THR A 6 -11.18 3.81 -27.45
CA THR A 6 -11.20 5.03 -26.65
C THR A 6 -10.83 4.60 -25.25
N ARG A 7 -9.63 5.03 -24.81
CA ARG A 7 -9.10 4.78 -23.48
C ARG A 7 -10.18 5.12 -22.45
N SER A 8 -10.46 4.21 -21.52
CA SER A 8 -11.59 4.41 -20.61
C SER A 8 -11.30 5.60 -19.71
N ILE A 9 -12.26 6.52 -19.57
CA ILE A 9 -12.05 7.83 -18.91
C ILE A 9 -11.62 7.66 -17.45
N TYR A 10 -12.04 6.56 -16.82
CA TYR A 10 -11.71 6.25 -15.42
C TYR A 10 -10.24 5.92 -15.16
N GLU A 11 -9.44 5.63 -16.19
CA GLU A 11 -8.04 5.18 -16.03
C GLU A 11 -7.14 6.19 -15.30
N GLN A 12 -7.55 7.47 -15.26
CA GLN A 12 -6.84 8.52 -14.52
C GLN A 12 -6.91 8.38 -12.99
N PHE A 13 -7.86 7.60 -12.45
CA PHE A 13 -8.08 7.42 -11.01
C PHE A 13 -7.55 6.10 -10.46
N VAL A 14 -7.00 5.24 -11.31
CA VAL A 14 -6.41 3.96 -10.93
C VAL A 14 -4.92 3.98 -11.21
N LEU A 15 -4.16 3.18 -10.47
CA LEU A 15 -2.71 3.11 -10.68
C LEU A 15 -2.42 2.49 -12.07
N PRO A 16 -1.78 3.21 -13.00
CA PRO A 16 -1.54 2.69 -14.34
C PRO A 16 -0.72 1.40 -14.33
N ALA A 17 -1.04 0.46 -15.23
CA ALA A 17 -0.36 -0.83 -15.32
C ALA A 17 1.17 -0.66 -15.49
N TRP A 18 1.60 0.28 -16.33
CA TRP A 18 3.02 0.56 -16.54
C TRP A 18 3.73 1.01 -15.24
N VAL A 19 3.04 1.71 -14.33
CA VAL A 19 3.64 2.11 -13.03
C VAL A 19 3.85 0.87 -12.18
N ARG A 20 2.88 -0.05 -12.14
CA ARG A 20 3.00 -1.33 -11.42
C ARG A 20 4.16 -2.16 -11.95
N ASP A 21 4.33 -2.21 -13.27
CA ASP A 21 5.45 -2.90 -13.90
C ASP A 21 6.80 -2.25 -13.53
N ARG A 22 6.86 -0.91 -13.49
CA ARG A 22 8.06 -0.19 -13.04
C ARG A 22 8.37 -0.43 -11.56
N VAL A 23 7.36 -0.50 -10.69
CA VAL A 23 7.51 -0.86 -9.27
C VAL A 23 8.03 -2.29 -9.11
N LEU A 24 7.46 -3.25 -9.83
CA LEU A 24 7.95 -4.63 -9.85
C LEU A 24 9.41 -4.71 -10.32
N ALA A 25 9.75 -4.03 -11.42
CA ALA A 25 11.10 -3.99 -11.95
C ALA A 25 12.09 -3.38 -10.94
N ALA A 26 11.69 -2.30 -10.24
CA ALA A 26 12.49 -1.69 -9.19
C ALA A 26 12.68 -2.64 -8.00
N ASN A 27 11.62 -3.28 -7.51
CA ASN A 27 11.68 -4.26 -6.42
C ASN A 27 12.66 -5.39 -6.74
N LEU A 28 12.57 -6.00 -7.92
CA LEU A 28 13.46 -7.08 -8.34
C LEU A 28 14.92 -6.61 -8.47
N ARG A 29 15.12 -5.44 -9.09
CA ARG A 29 16.47 -4.86 -9.30
C ARG A 29 17.15 -4.55 -7.98
N ILE A 30 16.45 -3.86 -7.07
CA ILE A 30 16.96 -3.50 -5.75
C ILE A 30 17.23 -4.77 -4.94
N ASN A 31 16.33 -5.76 -4.98
CA ASN A 31 16.51 -7.03 -4.29
C ASN A 31 17.79 -7.76 -4.71
N ASN A 32 18.04 -7.86 -6.02
CA ASN A 32 19.25 -8.48 -6.55
C ASN A 32 20.51 -7.69 -6.17
N TYR A 33 20.46 -6.36 -6.24
CA TYR A 33 21.58 -5.52 -5.80
C TYR A 33 21.89 -5.72 -4.32
N VAL A 34 20.89 -5.62 -3.44
CA VAL A 34 21.08 -5.75 -1.98
C VAL A 34 21.62 -7.12 -1.63
N LEU A 35 21.08 -8.19 -2.22
CA LEU A 35 21.59 -9.55 -2.00
C LEU A 35 23.08 -9.66 -2.33
N ASN A 36 23.50 -9.14 -3.49
CA ASN A 36 24.89 -9.16 -3.90
C ASN A 36 25.77 -8.28 -3.00
N ALA A 37 25.34 -7.04 -2.74
CA ALA A 37 26.07 -6.08 -1.93
C ALA A 37 26.30 -6.59 -0.50
N VAL A 38 25.27 -7.15 0.13
CA VAL A 38 25.33 -7.72 1.48
C VAL A 38 26.16 -9.01 1.52
N THR A 39 26.10 -9.83 0.46
CA THR A 39 26.92 -11.05 0.38
C THR A 39 28.42 -10.72 0.31
N VAL A 40 28.80 -9.66 -0.41
CA VAL A 40 30.20 -9.21 -0.52
C VAL A 40 30.63 -8.40 0.69
N HIS A 41 29.76 -7.53 1.20
CA HIS A 41 30.02 -6.63 2.32
C HIS A 41 28.97 -6.81 3.43
N PRO A 42 29.15 -7.80 4.34
CA PRO A 42 28.17 -8.10 5.39
C PRO A 42 27.86 -6.94 6.34
N THR A 43 28.75 -5.95 6.47
CA THR A 43 28.48 -4.74 7.28
C THR A 43 27.27 -3.95 6.78
N LEU A 44 26.91 -4.09 5.49
CA LEU A 44 25.76 -3.45 4.88
C LEU A 44 24.41 -4.03 5.35
N GLU A 45 24.38 -5.17 6.04
CA GLU A 45 23.15 -5.73 6.64
C GLU A 45 22.46 -4.73 7.57
N SER A 46 23.27 -3.99 8.34
CA SER A 46 22.76 -2.97 9.27
C SER A 46 22.10 -1.78 8.55
N ILE A 47 22.59 -1.41 7.36
CA ILE A 47 22.04 -0.33 6.55
C ILE A 47 20.80 -0.78 5.79
N PHE A 48 20.89 -1.92 5.09
CA PHE A 48 19.79 -2.44 4.30
C PHE A 48 18.74 -3.18 5.12
N ARG A 49 18.99 -3.42 6.41
CA ARG A 49 18.07 -4.05 7.37
C ARG A 49 17.62 -5.46 6.94
N VAL A 50 18.50 -6.17 6.27
CA VAL A 50 18.24 -7.54 5.81
C VAL A 50 19.55 -8.29 5.61
N SER A 51 19.56 -9.57 5.98
CA SER A 51 20.70 -10.46 5.79
C SER A 51 20.74 -11.07 4.39
N SER A 52 21.92 -11.49 3.96
CA SER A 52 22.06 -12.21 2.68
C SER A 52 21.31 -13.53 2.67
N GLU A 53 21.27 -14.25 3.80
CA GLU A 53 20.55 -15.52 3.94
C GLU A 53 19.05 -15.36 3.67
N ASN A 54 18.44 -14.37 4.31
CA ASN A 54 17.02 -14.07 4.17
C ASN A 54 16.65 -13.76 2.71
N LEU A 55 17.47 -12.96 2.02
CA LEU A 55 17.24 -12.63 0.61
C LEU A 55 17.49 -13.81 -0.34
N ARG A 56 18.45 -14.68 -0.05
CA ARG A 56 18.65 -15.91 -0.85
C ARG A 56 17.45 -16.83 -0.70
N SER A 57 16.99 -17.09 0.52
CA SER A 57 15.81 -17.93 0.74
C SER A 57 14.57 -17.35 0.03
N LEU A 58 14.36 -16.04 0.11
CA LEU A 58 13.26 -15.39 -0.59
C LEU A 58 13.38 -15.49 -2.11
N ARG A 59 14.59 -15.35 -2.66
CA ARG A 59 14.83 -15.48 -4.11
C ARG A 59 14.57 -16.91 -4.60
N ASP A 60 14.98 -17.89 -3.81
CA ASP A 60 14.88 -19.30 -4.18
C ASP A 60 13.42 -19.82 -4.06
N ASP A 61 12.59 -19.20 -3.21
CA ASP A 61 11.13 -19.39 -3.18
C ASP A 61 10.40 -18.36 -4.05
N LEU A 62 10.25 -18.66 -5.35
CA LEU A 62 9.58 -17.80 -6.31
C LEU A 62 8.13 -17.43 -5.93
N TYR A 63 7.43 -18.32 -5.22
CA TYR A 63 6.03 -18.09 -4.83
C TYR A 63 5.94 -17.03 -3.73
N GLN A 64 6.79 -17.12 -2.70
CA GLN A 64 6.87 -16.10 -1.65
C GLN A 64 7.46 -14.79 -2.18
N SER A 65 8.47 -14.87 -3.04
CA SER A 65 9.03 -13.70 -3.74
C SER A 65 7.96 -12.90 -4.49
N ALA A 66 7.13 -13.59 -5.27
CA ALA A 66 6.06 -12.95 -6.05
C ALA A 66 4.99 -12.29 -5.17
N LYS A 67 4.68 -12.85 -3.98
CA LYS A 67 3.74 -12.25 -3.04
C LYS A 67 4.23 -10.94 -2.42
N ILE A 68 5.55 -10.77 -2.28
CA ILE A 68 6.16 -9.59 -1.67
C ILE A 68 6.53 -8.55 -2.75
N LEU A 69 7.35 -8.97 -3.72
CA LEU A 69 7.91 -8.08 -4.75
C LEU A 69 6.91 -7.76 -5.87
N GLY A 70 5.94 -8.65 -6.10
CA GLY A 70 4.88 -8.53 -7.13
C GLY A 70 3.68 -7.69 -6.71
N THR A 71 3.82 -6.85 -5.68
CA THR A 71 2.74 -5.98 -5.20
C THR A 71 2.92 -4.55 -5.73
N PRO A 72 1.87 -3.70 -5.67
CA PRO A 72 2.02 -2.27 -5.97
C PRO A 72 2.91 -1.49 -4.99
N PHE A 73 3.38 -2.13 -3.91
CA PHE A 73 4.19 -1.50 -2.88
C PHE A 73 5.67 -1.69 -3.16
N LEU A 74 6.47 -0.67 -2.83
CA LEU A 74 7.91 -0.86 -2.76
C LEU A 74 8.23 -1.73 -1.53
N ALA A 75 8.96 -2.82 -1.76
CA ALA A 75 9.46 -3.69 -0.69
C ALA A 75 10.57 -3.01 0.12
N TYR A 76 11.11 -1.90 -0.41
CA TYR A 76 12.14 -1.08 0.20
C TYR A 76 11.60 0.31 0.51
N ALA A 77 11.75 0.73 1.76
CA ALA A 77 11.39 2.07 2.22
C ALA A 77 12.62 2.99 2.16
N PRO A 78 12.42 4.33 2.13
CA PRO A 78 13.55 5.25 2.10
C PRO A 78 14.35 5.19 3.40
N THR A 79 15.68 5.28 3.29
CA THR A 79 16.56 5.48 4.46
C THR A 79 16.43 6.87 5.06
N LEU A 80 16.08 7.85 4.23
CA LEU A 80 15.81 9.23 4.61
C LEU A 80 14.31 9.38 4.88
N THR A 81 13.93 9.47 6.14
CA THR A 81 12.52 9.40 6.56
C THR A 81 11.90 10.77 6.84
N THR A 82 12.72 11.84 6.91
CA THR A 82 12.28 13.20 7.21
C THR A 82 12.60 14.17 6.08
N ILE A 83 11.85 15.27 5.99
CA ILE A 83 12.09 16.33 5.01
C ILE A 83 13.52 16.90 5.17
N ASP A 84 13.98 17.07 6.41
CA ASP A 84 15.31 17.62 6.68
C ASP A 84 16.44 16.68 6.24
N ASP A 85 16.26 15.37 6.35
CA ASP A 85 17.20 14.39 5.80
C ASP A 85 17.32 14.52 4.27
N TRP A 86 16.19 14.68 3.57
CA TRP A 86 16.18 14.86 2.12
C TRP A 86 16.77 16.21 1.69
N ARG A 87 16.47 17.31 2.40
CA ARG A 87 17.11 18.61 2.15
C ARG A 87 18.62 18.53 2.32
N SER A 88 19.07 17.92 3.41
CA SER A 88 20.49 17.71 3.69
C SER A 88 21.17 16.87 2.60
N PHE A 89 20.48 15.83 2.10
CA PHE A 89 20.94 15.03 0.97
C PHE A 89 21.03 15.84 -0.33
N ILE A 90 20.00 16.60 -0.69
CA ILE A 90 19.96 17.35 -1.96
C ILE A 90 20.96 18.50 -1.95
N GLU A 91 20.91 19.34 -0.91
CA GLU A 91 21.71 20.56 -0.81
C GLU A 91 23.17 20.26 -0.43
N GLY A 92 23.43 19.14 0.27
CA GLY A 92 24.75 18.80 0.80
C GLY A 92 25.26 19.70 1.90
N ARG A 93 24.39 20.52 2.50
CA ARG A 93 24.70 21.40 3.63
C ARG A 93 24.09 20.82 4.90
N MET A 94 24.71 21.10 6.05
CA MET A 94 24.21 20.71 7.38
C MET A 94 23.83 19.22 7.48
N PRO A 95 24.82 18.30 7.55
CA PRO A 95 24.53 16.87 7.57
C PRO A 95 23.66 16.51 8.79
N THR A 96 22.54 15.83 8.55
CA THR A 96 21.74 15.25 9.64
C THR A 96 22.43 14.01 10.22
N ALA A 97 22.05 13.62 11.44
CA ALA A 97 22.56 12.39 12.07
C ALA A 97 22.32 11.13 11.20
N THR A 98 21.19 11.08 10.48
CA THR A 98 20.89 10.00 9.53
C THR A 98 21.90 9.98 8.38
N MET A 99 22.17 11.14 7.79
CA MET A 99 23.14 11.28 6.70
C MET A 99 24.56 10.88 7.13
N GLU A 100 24.99 11.29 8.32
CA GLU A 100 26.30 10.90 8.87
C GLU A 100 26.37 9.39 9.14
N ARG A 101 25.32 8.80 9.71
CA ARG A 101 25.23 7.35 9.93
C ARG A 101 25.31 6.57 8.62
N LEU A 102 24.64 7.01 7.56
CA LEU A 102 24.67 6.34 6.26
C LEU A 102 26.06 6.44 5.61
N LYS A 103 26.68 7.62 5.66
CA LYS A 103 28.04 7.82 5.14
C LYS A 103 29.08 6.99 5.88
N THR A 104 29.00 6.94 7.20
CA THR A 104 29.97 6.20 8.04
C THR A 104 29.75 4.69 8.00
N GLY A 105 28.52 4.22 7.77
CA GLY A 105 28.22 2.80 7.64
C GLY A 105 28.62 2.17 6.30
N LEU A 106 28.88 2.96 5.26
CA LEU A 106 29.39 2.44 3.99
C LEU A 106 30.84 1.95 4.15
N PRO A 107 31.20 0.78 3.56
CA PRO A 107 32.58 0.32 3.52
C PRO A 107 33.51 1.38 2.90
N ARG A 108 34.63 1.67 3.56
CA ARG A 108 35.60 2.69 3.07
C ARG A 108 36.28 2.30 1.76
N ASN A 109 36.29 1.02 1.44
CA ASN A 109 36.98 0.41 0.31
C ASN A 109 36.03 -0.09 -0.79
N LEU A 110 34.86 0.54 -0.96
CA LEU A 110 33.96 0.20 -2.08
C LEU A 110 34.69 0.33 -3.42
N SER A 111 34.61 -0.74 -4.23
CA SER A 111 35.18 -0.73 -5.58
C SER A 111 34.45 0.28 -6.47
N VAL A 112 35.07 0.72 -7.57
CA VAL A 112 34.41 1.59 -8.55
C VAL A 112 33.11 0.97 -9.06
N VAL A 113 33.10 -0.36 -9.26
CA VAL A 113 31.92 -1.12 -9.68
C VAL A 113 30.82 -1.05 -8.63
N ASP A 114 31.13 -1.25 -7.35
CA ASP A 114 30.14 -1.19 -6.27
C ASP A 114 29.52 0.21 -6.13
N ARG A 115 30.34 1.25 -6.29
CA ARG A 115 29.89 2.65 -6.25
C ARG A 115 28.91 2.95 -7.39
N LEU A 116 29.26 2.56 -8.62
CA LEU A 116 28.38 2.72 -9.79
C LEU A 116 27.10 1.89 -9.67
N ALA A 117 27.19 0.67 -9.12
CA ALA A 117 26.03 -0.18 -8.89
C ALA A 117 25.07 0.43 -7.86
N LEU A 118 25.59 1.00 -6.77
CA LEU A 118 24.79 1.73 -5.78
C LEU A 118 24.13 2.96 -6.40
N GLU A 119 24.89 3.77 -7.13
CA GLU A 119 24.38 4.96 -7.82
C GLU A 119 23.22 4.61 -8.76
N HIS A 120 23.42 3.61 -9.62
CA HIS A 120 22.40 3.15 -10.56
C HIS A 120 21.15 2.65 -9.83
N THR A 121 21.34 1.90 -8.73
CA THR A 121 20.22 1.35 -7.96
C THR A 121 19.46 2.45 -7.21
N ASN A 122 20.15 3.47 -6.69
CA ASN A 122 19.53 4.67 -6.14
C ASN A 122 18.66 5.37 -7.19
N ARG A 123 19.15 5.57 -8.41
CA ARG A 123 18.34 6.16 -9.50
C ARG A 123 17.11 5.33 -9.83
N ALA A 124 17.26 4.00 -9.91
CA ALA A 124 16.12 3.11 -10.15
C ALA A 124 15.06 3.22 -9.04
N TYR A 125 15.49 3.33 -7.79
CA TYR A 125 14.60 3.55 -6.65
C TYR A 125 13.86 4.89 -6.73
N ILE A 126 14.60 5.99 -6.96
CA ILE A 126 14.02 7.34 -7.08
C ILE A 126 13.05 7.42 -8.26
N ASN A 127 13.37 6.81 -9.40
CA ASN A 127 12.47 6.79 -10.55
C ASN A 127 11.12 6.12 -10.20
N ALA A 128 11.15 4.95 -9.58
CA ALA A 128 9.93 4.25 -9.17
C ALA A 128 9.15 5.04 -8.10
N MET A 129 9.85 5.70 -7.18
CA MET A 129 9.25 6.58 -6.19
C MET A 129 8.54 7.77 -6.85
N TYR A 130 9.17 8.45 -7.82
CA TYR A 130 8.56 9.57 -8.54
C TYR A 130 7.39 9.14 -9.42
N ASP A 131 7.46 7.96 -10.05
CA ASP A 131 6.33 7.40 -10.79
C ASP A 131 5.12 7.21 -9.88
N LEU A 132 5.33 6.67 -8.67
CA LEU A 132 4.27 6.52 -7.67
C LEU A 132 3.77 7.88 -7.17
N LEU A 133 4.66 8.80 -6.81
CA LEU A 133 4.30 10.14 -6.34
C LEU A 133 3.42 10.89 -7.34
N ASN A 134 3.75 10.81 -8.63
CA ASN A 134 3.05 11.57 -9.66
C ASN A 134 1.80 10.87 -10.21
N MET A 135 1.69 9.55 -10.08
CA MET A 135 0.59 8.76 -10.67
C MET A 135 -0.37 8.16 -9.64
N SER A 136 -0.16 8.39 -8.34
CA SER A 136 -0.99 7.81 -7.29
C SER A 136 -1.22 8.78 -6.14
N VAL A 137 -2.50 8.97 -5.79
CA VAL A 137 -2.91 9.60 -4.52
C VAL A 137 -2.47 8.78 -3.31
N LEU A 138 -2.26 7.47 -3.49
CA LEU A 138 -1.76 6.53 -2.47
C LEU A 138 -0.24 6.37 -2.49
N ALA A 139 0.52 7.30 -3.08
CA ALA A 139 1.97 7.18 -3.16
C ALA A 139 2.62 6.96 -1.78
N ALA A 140 2.20 7.73 -0.76
CA ALA A 140 2.79 7.67 0.58
C ALA A 140 2.75 6.27 1.21
N PRO A 141 1.59 5.56 1.32
CA PRO A 141 1.58 4.20 1.83
C PRO A 141 2.29 3.17 0.92
N LEU A 142 2.26 3.37 -0.41
CA LEU A 142 2.91 2.49 -1.39
C LEU A 142 4.44 2.54 -1.28
N ILE A 143 5.00 3.72 -1.01
CA ILE A 143 6.45 3.93 -0.81
C ILE A 143 6.87 3.62 0.63
N GLY A 144 6.00 3.88 1.61
CA GLY A 144 6.31 3.76 3.04
C GLY A 144 6.80 5.07 3.68
N ILE A 145 6.23 6.21 3.28
CA ILE A 145 6.55 7.56 3.79
C ILE A 145 5.30 8.27 4.33
N SER A 146 5.51 9.40 5.00
CA SER A 146 4.41 10.25 5.46
C SER A 146 3.82 11.08 4.31
N ASN A 147 2.61 11.62 4.50
CA ASN A 147 1.97 12.47 3.50
C ASN A 147 2.73 13.79 3.32
N GLU A 148 3.29 14.34 4.40
CA GLU A 148 4.10 15.56 4.36
C GLU A 148 5.37 15.35 3.55
N LEU A 149 6.06 14.21 3.76
CA LEU A 149 7.24 13.89 2.99
C LEU A 149 6.90 13.62 1.52
N ALA A 150 5.79 12.94 1.24
CA ALA A 150 5.33 12.74 -0.14
C ALA A 150 5.03 14.08 -0.85
N ALA A 151 4.41 15.04 -0.15
CA ALA A 151 4.17 16.38 -0.68
C ALA A 151 5.48 17.13 -0.95
N TYR A 152 6.44 17.07 -0.03
CA TYR A 152 7.76 17.67 -0.22
C TYR A 152 8.50 17.06 -1.41
N MET A 153 8.56 15.74 -1.52
CA MET A 153 9.25 15.06 -2.62
C MET A 153 8.64 15.38 -3.99
N ARG A 154 7.32 15.58 -4.08
CA ARG A 154 6.67 16.08 -5.31
C ARG A 154 7.11 17.49 -5.70
N SER A 155 7.43 18.35 -4.73
CA SER A 155 7.91 19.71 -5.01
C SER A 155 9.37 19.78 -5.46
N VAL A 156 10.16 18.74 -5.17
CA VAL A 156 11.57 18.67 -5.56
C VAL A 156 11.67 18.21 -7.01
N PRO A 157 12.33 18.97 -7.91
CA PRO A 157 12.62 18.51 -9.26
C PRO A 157 13.52 17.27 -9.27
N GLN A 158 13.16 16.25 -10.04
CA GLN A 158 13.89 14.98 -10.07
C GLN A 158 15.38 15.13 -10.45
N HIS A 159 15.71 16.11 -11.31
CA HIS A 159 17.10 16.34 -11.72
C HIS A 159 18.02 16.78 -10.56
N GLU A 160 17.48 17.45 -9.53
CA GLU A 160 18.26 17.83 -8.35
C GLU A 160 18.68 16.59 -7.54
N LEU A 161 17.79 15.60 -7.44
CA LEU A 161 18.12 14.31 -6.84
C LEU A 161 19.13 13.53 -7.67
N ASP A 162 19.02 13.57 -9.00
CA ASP A 162 19.98 12.91 -9.89
C ASP A 162 21.40 13.48 -9.75
N VAL A 163 21.53 14.79 -9.58
CA VAL A 163 22.81 15.44 -9.25
C VAL A 163 23.26 15.00 -7.86
N ALA A 164 22.37 15.06 -6.87
CA ALA A 164 22.70 14.69 -5.50
C ALA A 164 23.18 13.23 -5.36
N ILE A 165 22.57 12.30 -6.08
CA ILE A 165 22.97 10.88 -6.15
C ILE A 165 24.40 10.72 -6.68
N THR A 166 24.75 11.50 -7.71
CA THR A 166 26.09 11.47 -8.32
C THR A 166 27.15 11.97 -7.34
N GLU A 167 26.84 13.07 -6.65
CA GLU A 167 27.78 13.74 -5.75
C GLU A 167 27.90 13.06 -4.38
N ARG A 168 26.82 12.44 -3.90
CA ARG A 168 26.70 11.93 -2.52
C ARG A 168 26.32 10.46 -2.56
N LEU A 169 27.32 9.62 -2.35
CA LEU A 169 27.15 8.18 -2.30
C LEU A 169 26.63 7.76 -0.92
N VAL A 170 25.31 7.62 -0.79
CA VAL A 170 24.64 6.99 0.36
C VAL A 170 23.52 6.06 -0.13
N PRO A 171 23.21 4.94 0.56
CA PRO A 171 22.06 4.13 0.21
C PRO A 171 20.76 4.87 0.52
N LEU A 172 19.87 4.99 -0.47
CA LEU A 172 18.59 5.71 -0.34
C LEU A 172 17.41 4.82 0.04
N PHE A 173 17.65 3.53 0.22
CA PHE A 173 16.62 2.53 0.46
C PHE A 173 17.09 1.47 1.46
N HIS A 174 16.16 0.91 2.22
CA HIS A 174 16.38 -0.25 3.07
C HIS A 174 15.17 -1.18 3.03
N TRP A 175 15.35 -2.44 3.39
CA TRP A 175 14.28 -3.42 3.48
C TRP A 175 13.19 -2.95 4.46
N ARG A 176 11.93 -3.03 4.04
CA ARG A 176 10.80 -2.47 4.82
C ARG A 176 10.45 -3.33 6.05
N PHE A 177 10.56 -4.66 5.95
CA PHE A 177 10.08 -5.58 6.98
C PHE A 177 11.22 -6.06 7.89
N ALA A 178 11.49 -5.30 8.95
CA ALA A 178 12.57 -5.60 9.89
C ALA A 178 12.21 -6.63 10.98
N ASP A 179 10.95 -7.07 11.06
CA ASP A 179 10.50 -8.04 12.07
C ASP A 179 11.06 -9.45 11.79
N GLU A 180 11.68 -10.08 12.78
CA GLU A 180 12.19 -11.46 12.68
C GLU A 180 11.09 -12.48 12.37
N MET A 181 9.87 -12.25 12.89
CA MET A 181 8.71 -13.11 12.63
C MET A 181 8.31 -13.09 11.16
N PHE A 182 8.52 -11.97 10.45
CA PHE A 182 8.29 -11.92 9.01
C PHE A 182 9.17 -12.95 8.30
N TRP A 183 10.46 -12.98 8.65
CA TRP A 183 11.40 -13.91 8.06
C TRP A 183 11.10 -15.35 8.46
N LEU A 184 10.76 -15.64 9.72
CA LEU A 184 10.38 -17.00 10.14
C LEU A 184 9.21 -17.56 9.32
N GLU A 185 8.20 -16.73 9.07
CA GLU A 185 7.01 -17.12 8.31
C GLU A 185 7.29 -17.20 6.80
N SER A 186 8.20 -16.37 6.28
CA SER A 186 8.72 -16.47 4.91
C SER A 186 9.49 -17.78 4.69
N HIS A 187 10.48 -18.10 5.54
CA HIS A 187 11.30 -19.32 5.42
C HIS A 187 10.46 -20.61 5.57
N SER A 188 9.38 -20.55 6.34
CA SER A 188 8.46 -21.68 6.49
C SER A 188 7.39 -21.74 5.39
N GLY A 189 7.42 -20.85 4.40
CA GLY A 189 6.47 -20.81 3.29
C GLY A 189 5.04 -20.45 3.72
N ARG A 190 4.86 -19.88 4.91
CA ARG A 190 3.55 -19.62 5.54
C ARG A 190 3.08 -18.18 5.40
N LEU A 191 3.89 -17.31 4.81
CA LEU A 191 3.53 -15.91 4.61
C LEU A 191 2.30 -15.78 3.69
N SER A 192 1.24 -15.20 4.25
CA SER A 192 -0.01 -14.88 3.56
C SER A 192 -0.04 -13.39 3.17
N ARG A 193 -0.91 -13.03 2.22
CA ARG A 193 -1.11 -11.62 1.85
C ARG A 193 -1.64 -10.80 3.03
N GLU A 194 -2.43 -11.40 3.91
CA GLU A 194 -2.86 -10.78 5.16
C GLU A 194 -1.67 -10.44 6.07
N MET A 195 -0.71 -11.35 6.22
CA MET A 195 0.50 -11.07 7.01
C MET A 195 1.34 -9.97 6.37
N ILE A 196 1.55 -10.00 5.06
CA ILE A 196 2.28 -8.93 4.35
C ILE A 196 1.57 -7.58 4.53
N SER A 197 0.24 -7.54 4.42
CA SER A 197 -0.54 -6.32 4.63
C SER A 197 -0.42 -5.79 6.06
N HIS A 198 -0.32 -6.69 7.06
CA HIS A 198 -0.05 -6.31 8.44
C HIS A 198 1.30 -5.61 8.56
N TYR A 199 2.37 -6.22 8.05
CA TYR A 199 3.71 -5.64 8.11
C TYR A 199 3.83 -4.33 7.32
N LEU A 200 3.10 -4.18 6.20
CA LEU A 200 3.01 -2.91 5.48
C LEU A 200 2.36 -1.80 6.32
N MET A 201 1.29 -2.12 7.05
CA MET A 201 0.62 -1.18 7.97
C MET A 201 1.47 -0.87 9.21
N GLU A 202 2.14 -1.86 9.78
CA GLU A 202 2.99 -1.72 10.97
C GLU A 202 4.19 -0.82 10.70
N THR A 203 4.84 -1.00 9.54
CA THR A 203 6.03 -0.24 9.13
C THR A 203 5.70 1.13 8.56
N SER A 204 4.42 1.44 8.35
CA SER A 204 3.97 2.70 7.78
C SER A 204 3.97 3.83 8.81
N PRO A 205 4.44 5.04 8.46
CA PRO A 205 4.25 6.21 9.32
C PRO A 205 2.79 6.68 9.34
N LEU A 206 1.97 6.27 8.35
CA LEU A 206 0.55 6.59 8.25
C LEU A 206 -0.26 5.63 9.11
N ARG A 207 -0.77 6.14 10.24
CA ARG A 207 -1.55 5.33 11.19
C ARG A 207 -3.05 5.62 11.09
N THR A 208 -3.83 4.59 10.79
CA THR A 208 -5.29 4.68 10.54
C THR A 208 -6.09 5.35 11.66
N ASP A 209 -5.68 5.19 12.92
CA ASP A 209 -6.28 5.81 14.10
C ASP A 209 -6.09 7.33 14.17
N ARG A 210 -5.10 7.87 13.45
CA ARG A 210 -4.77 9.30 13.41
C ARG A 210 -5.18 9.99 12.11
N LEU A 211 -5.49 9.21 11.08
CA LEU A 211 -5.90 9.73 9.78
C LEU A 211 -7.37 10.19 9.81
N ALA A 212 -7.66 11.23 9.03
CA ALA A 212 -8.99 11.80 8.90
C ALA A 212 -10.02 10.76 8.43
N HIS A 213 -11.25 10.94 8.91
CA HIS A 213 -12.41 10.19 8.41
C HIS A 213 -12.94 10.84 7.14
N SER A 214 -13.57 10.06 6.25
CA SER A 214 -14.24 10.63 5.10
C SER A 214 -15.45 11.46 5.52
N GLY A 215 -15.74 12.51 4.75
CA GLY A 215 -16.99 13.27 4.88
C GLY A 215 -18.22 12.50 4.39
N VAL A 216 -19.29 13.25 4.13
CA VAL A 216 -20.59 12.71 3.72
C VAL A 216 -20.50 11.94 2.39
N TRP A 217 -21.15 10.78 2.34
CA TRP A 217 -21.29 9.96 1.14
C TRP A 217 -22.61 10.27 0.42
N GLY A 218 -22.51 10.99 -0.71
CA GLY A 218 -23.65 11.42 -1.52
C GLY A 218 -23.61 12.92 -1.80
N ASN A 219 -24.38 13.37 -2.79
CA ASN A 219 -24.42 14.78 -3.23
C ASN A 219 -23.03 15.38 -3.47
N PHE A 220 -22.13 14.60 -4.07
CA PHE A 220 -20.77 15.07 -4.33
C PHE A 220 -20.80 16.25 -5.29
N ARG A 221 -20.11 17.34 -4.90
CA ARG A 221 -19.92 18.52 -5.76
C ARG A 221 -18.78 18.23 -6.75
N LEU A 222 -19.09 17.43 -7.77
CA LEU A 222 -18.16 17.04 -8.83
C LEU A 222 -18.58 17.65 -10.15
N GLU A 223 -17.61 18.06 -10.95
CA GLU A 223 -17.84 18.39 -12.36
C GLU A 223 -18.37 17.18 -13.12
N THR A 224 -19.15 17.42 -14.18
CA THR A 224 -19.82 16.35 -14.95
C THR A 224 -18.83 15.29 -15.44
N PHE A 225 -17.72 15.71 -16.03
CA PHE A 225 -16.69 14.80 -16.52
C PHE A 225 -16.10 13.92 -15.41
N VAL A 226 -15.74 14.53 -14.28
CA VAL A 226 -15.17 13.82 -13.11
C VAL A 226 -16.18 12.85 -12.52
N ARG A 227 -17.45 13.26 -12.40
CA ARG A 227 -18.56 12.42 -11.95
C ARG A 227 -18.75 11.20 -12.84
N ASP A 228 -18.78 11.39 -14.16
CA ASP A 228 -19.01 10.33 -15.12
C ASP A 228 -17.84 9.32 -15.09
N ALA A 229 -16.60 9.84 -15.08
CA ALA A 229 -15.38 9.03 -14.98
C ALA A 229 -15.29 8.23 -13.68
N LEU A 230 -15.60 8.83 -12.52
CA LEU A 230 -15.64 8.11 -11.24
C LEU A 230 -16.78 7.10 -11.18
N SER A 231 -17.96 7.42 -11.73
CA SER A 231 -19.06 6.46 -11.79
C SER A 231 -18.70 5.23 -12.64
N GLU A 232 -18.00 5.44 -13.76
CA GLU A 232 -17.46 4.35 -14.57
C GLU A 232 -16.38 3.57 -13.82
N ALA A 233 -15.50 4.25 -13.06
CA ALA A 233 -14.48 3.62 -12.23
C ALA A 233 -15.08 2.65 -11.20
N PHE A 234 -16.12 3.08 -10.48
CA PHE A 234 -16.82 2.23 -9.52
C PHE A 234 -17.39 0.98 -10.20
N LEU A 235 -18.01 1.15 -11.37
CA LEU A 235 -18.54 0.02 -12.14
C LEU A 235 -17.43 -0.89 -12.62
N ALA A 236 -16.32 -0.36 -13.15
CA ALA A 236 -15.16 -1.12 -13.62
C ALA A 236 -14.49 -1.93 -12.49
N LEU A 237 -14.48 -1.38 -11.27
CA LEU A 237 -14.04 -2.06 -10.07
C LEU A 237 -15.11 -2.98 -9.45
N SER A 238 -16.17 -3.28 -10.20
CA SER A 238 -17.22 -4.25 -9.88
C SER A 238 -18.16 -3.86 -8.73
N CYS A 239 -18.29 -2.57 -8.39
CA CYS A 239 -19.39 -2.09 -7.55
C CYS A 239 -20.74 -2.29 -8.25
N ARG A 240 -21.80 -2.53 -7.49
CA ARG A 240 -23.12 -2.80 -8.07
C ARG A 240 -23.72 -1.57 -8.74
N ALA A 241 -24.39 -1.77 -9.87
CA ALA A 241 -25.03 -0.70 -10.63
C ALA A 241 -26.05 0.11 -9.81
N MET A 242 -26.76 -0.53 -8.88
CA MET A 242 -27.71 0.13 -7.96
C MET A 242 -27.01 1.08 -6.99
N SER A 243 -25.92 0.64 -6.38
CA SER A 243 -25.14 1.44 -5.43
C SER A 243 -24.51 2.64 -6.13
N VAL A 244 -23.97 2.44 -7.34
CA VAL A 244 -23.41 3.54 -8.16
C VAL A 244 -24.49 4.52 -8.60
N SER A 245 -25.65 4.03 -9.07
CA SER A 245 -26.80 4.85 -9.47
C SER A 245 -27.25 5.78 -8.35
N SER A 246 -27.43 5.24 -7.14
CA SER A 246 -27.80 6.02 -5.96
C SER A 246 -26.72 7.02 -5.55
N LEU A 247 -25.45 6.62 -5.63
CA LEU A 247 -24.33 7.42 -5.14
C LEU A 247 -24.03 8.65 -6.02
N PHE A 248 -24.11 8.48 -7.34
CA PHE A 248 -23.80 9.53 -8.32
C PHE A 248 -25.04 10.20 -8.93
N ASN A 249 -26.25 9.82 -8.48
CA ASN A 249 -27.53 10.28 -9.02
C ASN A 249 -27.64 10.07 -10.55
N ILE A 250 -27.30 8.86 -11.01
CA ILE A 250 -27.37 8.43 -12.40
C ILE A 250 -28.51 7.42 -12.54
N THR A 251 -29.23 7.42 -13.67
CA THR A 251 -30.32 6.45 -13.88
C THR A 251 -29.80 5.00 -13.86
N ILE A 252 -30.56 4.12 -13.18
CA ILE A 252 -30.19 2.71 -13.00
C ILE A 252 -30.03 1.95 -14.34
N GLU A 253 -30.79 2.35 -15.36
CA GLU A 253 -30.68 1.78 -16.70
C GLU A 253 -29.30 2.06 -17.32
N THR A 254 -28.82 3.29 -17.16
CA THR A 254 -27.50 3.71 -17.66
C THR A 254 -26.40 2.94 -16.94
N THR A 255 -26.44 2.88 -15.60
CA THR A 255 -25.39 2.17 -14.85
C THR A 255 -25.40 0.66 -15.13
N ARG A 256 -26.57 0.03 -15.33
CA ARG A 256 -26.67 -1.38 -15.74
C ARG A 256 -26.10 -1.64 -17.14
N LYS A 257 -26.42 -0.78 -18.11
CA LYS A 257 -25.87 -0.86 -19.48
C LYS A 257 -24.34 -0.71 -19.46
N THR A 258 -23.83 0.27 -18.71
CA THR A 258 -22.38 0.47 -18.56
C THR A 258 -21.71 -0.72 -17.86
N TYR A 259 -22.30 -1.26 -16.80
CA TYR A 259 -21.78 -2.46 -16.14
C TYR A 259 -21.71 -3.66 -17.10
N GLN A 260 -22.77 -3.89 -17.87
CA GLN A 260 -22.81 -4.98 -18.85
C GLN A 260 -21.77 -4.78 -19.96
N ARG A 261 -21.55 -3.53 -20.40
CA ARG A 261 -20.48 -3.18 -21.36
C ARG A 261 -19.09 -3.51 -20.80
N LEU A 262 -18.82 -3.15 -19.54
CA LEU A 262 -17.50 -3.32 -18.92
C LEU A 262 -17.19 -4.78 -18.58
N HIS A 263 -18.18 -5.56 -18.12
CA HIS A 263 -17.97 -6.92 -17.60
C HIS A 263 -18.53 -8.04 -18.48
N GLY A 264 -19.23 -7.70 -19.56
CA GLY A 264 -19.91 -8.68 -20.44
C GLY A 264 -21.11 -9.40 -19.80
N LYS A 265 -21.52 -9.00 -18.59
CA LYS A 265 -22.58 -9.66 -17.81
C LYS A 265 -23.44 -8.65 -17.02
N PRO A 266 -24.69 -8.98 -16.68
CA PRO A 266 -25.53 -8.07 -15.90
C PRO A 266 -24.95 -7.82 -14.50
N SER A 267 -25.23 -6.63 -13.95
CA SER A 267 -24.88 -6.30 -12.56
C SER A 267 -25.54 -7.30 -11.60
N PRO A 268 -24.82 -7.80 -10.57
CA PRO A 268 -25.38 -8.72 -9.60
C PRO A 268 -26.65 -8.15 -8.94
N PRO A 269 -27.73 -8.95 -8.82
CA PRO A 269 -28.91 -8.57 -8.04
C PRO A 269 -28.63 -8.71 -6.54
N GLY A 270 -29.45 -8.06 -5.71
CA GLY A 270 -29.47 -8.28 -4.26
C GLY A 270 -29.38 -7.00 -3.43
N GLN A 271 -29.68 -7.15 -2.14
CA GLN A 271 -29.67 -6.08 -1.15
C GLN A 271 -28.24 -5.67 -0.76
N PRO A 272 -28.00 -4.40 -0.42
CA PRO A 272 -26.70 -3.96 0.08
C PRO A 272 -26.34 -4.69 1.38
N PRO A 273 -25.04 -4.81 1.72
CA PRO A 273 -24.61 -5.32 3.00
C PRO A 273 -25.21 -4.52 4.17
N SER A 274 -25.52 -5.19 5.27
CA SER A 274 -26.14 -4.57 6.45
C SER A 274 -25.39 -4.78 7.76
N SER A 275 -24.60 -5.85 7.88
CA SER A 275 -23.89 -6.19 9.13
C SER A 275 -22.45 -5.71 9.13
N LEU A 276 -22.09 -4.88 10.11
CA LEU A 276 -20.72 -4.44 10.39
C LEU A 276 -19.86 -5.52 11.07
N MET A 277 -20.48 -6.42 11.84
CA MET A 277 -19.76 -7.51 12.50
C MET A 277 -19.13 -8.50 11.51
N TRP A 278 -19.67 -8.60 10.29
CA TRP A 278 -19.13 -9.44 9.22
C TRP A 278 -17.63 -9.21 8.94
N TYR A 279 -17.16 -7.96 9.09
CA TYR A 279 -15.75 -7.61 8.89
C TYR A 279 -14.84 -8.18 9.98
N LEU A 280 -15.39 -8.48 11.16
CA LEU A 280 -14.67 -8.96 12.34
C LEU A 280 -14.80 -10.47 12.55
N ASP A 281 -15.73 -11.14 11.85
CA ASP A 281 -16.03 -12.58 12.00
C ASP A 281 -14.84 -13.52 11.72
N SER A 282 -13.88 -13.09 10.91
CA SER A 282 -12.66 -13.85 10.62
C SER A 282 -11.44 -12.96 10.64
N ALA A 283 -10.30 -13.52 11.04
CA ALA A 283 -9.02 -12.83 11.05
C ALA A 283 -8.67 -12.25 9.67
N GLN A 284 -8.89 -13.01 8.60
CA GLN A 284 -8.58 -12.55 7.24
C GLN A 284 -9.43 -11.36 6.83
N ARG A 285 -10.76 -11.43 7.00
CA ARG A 285 -11.64 -10.30 6.68
C ARG A 285 -11.28 -9.08 7.50
N ARG A 286 -10.94 -9.23 8.78
CA ARG A 286 -10.57 -8.12 9.65
C ARG A 286 -9.31 -7.42 9.18
N VAL A 287 -8.29 -8.17 8.78
CA VAL A 287 -7.05 -7.61 8.22
C VAL A 287 -7.30 -6.91 6.89
N GLN A 288 -7.96 -7.56 5.93
CA GLN A 288 -8.24 -6.96 4.62
C GLN A 288 -9.09 -5.69 4.75
N SER A 289 -10.12 -5.72 5.60
CA SER A 289 -10.99 -4.57 5.89
C SER A 289 -10.23 -3.42 6.55
N THR A 290 -9.33 -3.74 7.49
CA THR A 290 -8.45 -2.76 8.13
C THR A 290 -7.50 -2.14 7.11
N PHE A 291 -6.86 -2.97 6.28
CA PHE A 291 -5.97 -2.52 5.22
C PHE A 291 -6.67 -1.60 4.22
N GLN A 292 -7.91 -1.94 3.86
CA GLN A 292 -8.73 -1.10 3.00
C GLN A 292 -9.04 0.26 3.66
N ILE A 293 -9.42 0.30 4.94
CA ILE A 293 -9.67 1.57 5.64
C ILE A 293 -8.37 2.37 5.83
N TRP A 294 -7.25 1.70 6.06
CA TRP A 294 -5.93 2.34 6.11
C TRP A 294 -5.61 3.07 4.80
N LEU A 295 -5.71 2.39 3.66
CA LEU A 295 -5.52 3.01 2.34
C LEU A 295 -6.53 4.14 2.11
N PHE A 296 -7.82 3.89 2.38
CA PHE A 296 -8.88 4.87 2.16
C PHE A 296 -8.63 6.17 2.92
N ARG A 297 -8.34 6.09 4.22
CA ARG A 297 -8.02 7.28 5.03
C ARG A 297 -6.71 7.92 4.63
N SER A 298 -5.74 7.14 4.13
CA SER A 298 -4.48 7.68 3.61
C SER A 298 -4.73 8.55 2.38
N ALA A 299 -5.61 8.10 1.47
CA ALA A 299 -6.03 8.90 0.31
C ALA A 299 -6.85 10.13 0.70
N ILE A 300 -7.79 10.02 1.65
CA ILE A 300 -8.56 11.16 2.16
C ILE A 300 -7.63 12.25 2.72
N ALA A 301 -6.57 11.86 3.42
CA ALA A 301 -5.57 12.77 3.96
C ALA A 301 -4.66 13.42 2.90
N CYS A 302 -4.89 13.14 1.61
CA CYS A 302 -4.29 13.85 0.48
C CYS A 302 -5.26 14.85 -0.19
N ASP A 303 -6.35 15.21 0.51
CA ASP A 303 -7.35 16.22 0.10
C ASP A 303 -8.02 15.95 -1.25
N VAL A 304 -8.08 14.68 -1.67
CA VAL A 304 -8.86 14.25 -2.84
C VAL A 304 -10.28 13.88 -2.46
N SER A 305 -11.18 13.83 -3.45
CA SER A 305 -12.60 13.58 -3.20
C SER A 305 -12.86 12.18 -2.64
N THR A 306 -13.89 12.03 -1.80
CA THR A 306 -14.30 10.72 -1.23
C THR A 306 -14.43 9.61 -2.29
N PRO A 307 -15.07 9.83 -3.46
CA PRO A 307 -15.16 8.78 -4.48
C PRO A 307 -13.81 8.44 -5.11
N GLU A 308 -12.94 9.42 -5.32
CA GLU A 308 -11.59 9.21 -5.84
C GLU A 308 -10.73 8.42 -4.86
N SER A 309 -10.74 8.78 -3.57
CA SER A 309 -10.07 8.02 -2.51
C SER A 309 -10.54 6.56 -2.49
N PHE A 310 -11.83 6.32 -2.69
CA PHE A 310 -12.41 4.98 -2.72
C PHE A 310 -11.95 4.18 -3.94
N VAL A 311 -11.95 4.78 -5.13
CA VAL A 311 -11.49 4.15 -6.38
C VAL A 311 -10.01 3.76 -6.26
N ALA A 312 -9.15 4.70 -5.88
CA ALA A 312 -7.72 4.44 -5.71
C ALA A 312 -7.47 3.32 -4.69
N THR A 313 -8.21 3.33 -3.58
CA THR A 313 -8.11 2.28 -2.55
C THR A 313 -8.52 0.92 -3.07
N LEU A 314 -9.66 0.82 -3.75
CA LEU A 314 -10.20 -0.44 -4.21
C LEU A 314 -9.33 -1.03 -5.33
N ASP A 315 -8.75 -0.18 -6.17
CA ASP A 315 -7.78 -0.56 -7.19
C ASP A 315 -6.54 -1.22 -6.58
N ILE A 316 -5.88 -0.55 -5.62
CA ILE A 316 -4.71 -1.09 -4.92
C ILE A 316 -5.07 -2.33 -4.10
N HIS A 317 -6.20 -2.33 -3.39
CA HIS A 317 -6.65 -3.47 -2.60
C HIS A 317 -6.87 -4.71 -3.48
N ARG A 318 -7.51 -4.54 -4.64
CA ARG A 318 -7.74 -5.62 -5.60
C ARG A 318 -6.43 -6.12 -6.21
N ALA A 319 -5.54 -5.21 -6.62
CA ALA A 319 -4.22 -5.58 -7.13
C ALA A 319 -3.37 -6.30 -6.08
N PHE A 320 -3.49 -5.89 -4.81
CA PHE A 320 -2.74 -6.50 -3.72
C PHE A 320 -3.27 -7.88 -3.32
N PHE A 321 -4.58 -8.08 -3.16
CA PHE A 321 -5.12 -9.39 -2.74
C PHE A 321 -5.42 -10.35 -3.89
N SER A 322 -5.63 -9.85 -5.12
CA SER A 322 -5.99 -10.64 -6.30
C SER A 322 -7.08 -11.67 -5.98
N ASP A 323 -6.81 -12.95 -6.22
CA ASP A 323 -7.76 -14.07 -6.05
C ASP A 323 -8.04 -14.38 -4.56
N ASP A 324 -7.20 -13.90 -3.64
CA ASP A 324 -7.37 -14.07 -2.21
C ASP A 324 -8.27 -13.00 -1.57
N CYS A 325 -8.80 -12.07 -2.38
CA CYS A 325 -9.67 -11.00 -1.90
C CYS A 325 -10.95 -11.55 -1.23
N LYS A 326 -11.06 -11.39 0.09
CA LYS A 326 -12.22 -11.81 0.89
C LYS A 326 -13.21 -10.67 1.10
N VAL A 327 -12.81 -9.42 0.89
CA VAL A 327 -13.66 -8.23 1.03
C VAL A 327 -14.04 -7.71 -0.36
N PRO A 328 -15.24 -8.06 -0.87
CA PRO A 328 -15.65 -7.64 -2.22
C PRO A 328 -15.97 -6.13 -2.28
N PRO A 329 -15.94 -5.51 -3.47
CA PRO A 329 -16.19 -4.08 -3.69
C PRO A 329 -17.42 -3.51 -2.99
N GLU A 330 -18.53 -4.25 -2.98
CA GLU A 330 -19.75 -3.79 -2.31
C GLU A 330 -19.60 -3.76 -0.77
N ARG A 331 -18.88 -4.73 -0.21
CA ARG A 331 -18.52 -4.73 1.22
C ARG A 331 -17.49 -3.64 1.51
N SER A 332 -16.59 -3.37 0.58
CA SER A 332 -15.64 -2.26 0.66
C SER A 332 -16.36 -0.91 0.74
N LEU A 333 -17.35 -0.69 -0.12
CA LEU A 333 -18.17 0.52 -0.16
C LEU A 333 -18.99 0.68 1.13
N HIS A 334 -19.67 -0.39 1.55
CA HIS A 334 -20.42 -0.39 2.81
C HIS A 334 -19.53 -0.04 4.00
N LEU A 335 -18.34 -0.66 4.12
CA LEU A 335 -17.40 -0.38 5.20
C LEU A 335 -16.97 1.09 5.23
N ALA A 336 -16.54 1.63 4.09
CA ALA A 336 -16.06 3.01 4.01
C ALA A 336 -17.17 4.03 4.36
N ARG A 337 -18.41 3.76 3.92
CA ARG A 337 -19.60 4.54 4.30
C ARG A 337 -19.90 4.43 5.80
N SER A 338 -19.93 3.21 6.34
CA SER A 338 -20.28 3.00 7.74
C SER A 338 -19.27 3.61 8.70
N MET A 339 -17.97 3.57 8.38
CA MET A 339 -16.92 4.23 9.18
C MET A 339 -17.01 5.77 9.22
N SER A 340 -17.88 6.37 8.39
CA SER A 340 -18.18 7.82 8.41
C SER A 340 -19.47 8.17 9.13
N MET A 341 -20.37 7.21 9.36
CA MET A 341 -21.73 7.45 9.86
C MET A 341 -22.06 6.70 11.16
N HIS A 342 -21.35 5.63 11.47
CA HIS A 342 -21.67 4.72 12.56
C HIS A 342 -20.48 4.52 13.49
N GLU A 343 -20.78 4.45 14.80
CA GLU A 343 -19.78 4.25 15.86
C GLU A 343 -19.61 2.79 16.27
N GLU A 344 -20.36 1.86 15.65
CA GLU A 344 -20.30 0.42 15.97
C GLU A 344 -18.96 -0.24 15.62
N LEU A 345 -18.17 0.37 14.74
CA LEU A 345 -16.79 0.00 14.45
C LEU A 345 -15.86 1.13 14.85
N ALA A 346 -14.83 0.78 15.62
CA ALA A 346 -13.74 1.66 15.99
C ALA A 346 -12.44 1.20 15.32
N VAL A 347 -11.41 2.04 15.41
CA VAL A 347 -10.04 1.67 15.03
C VAL A 347 -9.16 1.79 16.27
N TRP A 348 -8.66 0.66 16.78
CA TRP A 348 -7.82 0.63 17.98
C TRP A 348 -6.40 0.17 17.69
N PRO A 349 -5.38 0.82 18.27
CA PRO A 349 -4.01 0.32 18.21
C PRO A 349 -3.90 -1.02 18.93
N CYS A 350 -3.22 -1.99 18.31
CA CYS A 350 -2.88 -3.23 18.98
C CYS A 350 -1.96 -2.96 20.18
N ARG A 351 -2.25 -3.55 21.34
CA ARG A 351 -1.41 -3.40 22.54
C ARG A 351 0.03 -3.91 22.35
N LYS A 352 0.26 -4.88 21.46
CA LYS A 352 1.58 -5.51 21.25
C LYS A 352 2.42 -4.76 20.21
N CYS A 353 1.95 -4.64 18.97
CA CYS A 353 2.70 -4.00 17.88
C CYS A 353 2.31 -2.53 17.62
N GLY A 354 1.26 -2.02 18.26
CA GLY A 354 0.77 -0.67 18.03
C GLY A 354 -0.02 -0.48 16.73
N THR A 355 -0.05 -1.44 15.81
CA THR A 355 -0.76 -1.30 14.52
C THR A 355 -2.27 -1.10 14.74
N PRO A 356 -2.90 -0.04 14.19
CA PRO A 356 -4.33 0.19 14.32
C PRO A 356 -5.17 -0.82 13.53
N TYR A 357 -6.22 -1.35 14.14
CA TYR A 357 -7.13 -2.31 13.53
C TYR A 357 -8.59 -1.96 13.76
N LEU A 358 -9.44 -2.34 12.80
CA LEU A 358 -10.89 -2.33 13.02
C LEU A 358 -11.23 -3.17 14.25
N ALA A 359 -12.10 -2.65 15.11
CA ALA A 359 -12.53 -3.28 16.34
C ALA A 359 -14.01 -3.04 16.57
N SER A 360 -14.63 -3.98 17.26
CA SER A 360 -16.05 -3.89 17.62
C SER A 360 -16.24 -2.84 18.70
N ASN A 361 -17.16 -1.92 18.46
CA ASN A 361 -17.62 -0.92 19.42
C ASN A 361 -19.16 -0.87 19.44
N SER A 362 -19.78 -2.04 19.29
CA SER A 362 -21.24 -2.20 19.35
C SER A 362 -21.66 -2.60 20.77
N SER A 363 -22.91 -2.30 21.14
CA SER A 363 -23.46 -2.71 22.44
C SER A 363 -23.42 -4.23 22.67
N ALA A 364 -23.51 -5.01 21.60
CA ALA A 364 -23.44 -6.48 21.64
C ALA A 364 -22.00 -7.00 21.88
N LYS A 365 -20.97 -6.25 21.47
CA LYS A 365 -19.57 -6.62 21.65
C LYS A 365 -18.69 -5.37 21.62
N ILE A 366 -18.04 -5.07 22.74
CA ILE A 366 -17.09 -3.97 22.85
C ILE A 366 -15.69 -4.55 23.03
N GLU A 367 -14.79 -4.24 22.10
CA GLU A 367 -13.36 -4.49 22.24
C GLU A 367 -12.68 -3.22 22.77
N LEU A 368 -12.13 -3.29 23.98
CA LEU A 368 -11.50 -2.16 24.64
C LEU A 368 -10.09 -1.94 24.09
N SER A 369 -9.74 -0.68 23.83
CA SER A 369 -8.42 -0.30 23.28
C SER A 369 -7.24 -0.82 24.11
N GLN A 370 -7.36 -0.81 25.44
CA GLN A 370 -6.29 -1.21 26.37
C GLN A 370 -5.99 -2.71 26.40
N SER A 371 -6.92 -3.56 25.94
CA SER A 371 -6.76 -5.02 25.93
C SER A 371 -6.75 -5.61 24.52
N PHE A 372 -6.84 -4.77 23.49
CA PHE A 372 -7.00 -5.20 22.12
C PHE A 372 -5.70 -5.78 21.52
N LEU A 373 -5.79 -6.99 20.96
CA LEU A 373 -4.72 -7.65 20.20
C LEU A 373 -5.15 -7.89 18.76
N CYS A 374 -4.33 -7.48 17.79
CA CYS A 374 -4.62 -7.68 16.38
C CYS A 374 -4.48 -9.17 15.98
N PRO A 375 -5.07 -9.57 14.84
CA PRO A 375 -4.99 -10.94 14.33
C PRO A 375 -3.57 -11.49 14.12
N CYS A 376 -2.59 -10.62 13.86
CA CYS A 376 -1.19 -11.04 13.75
C CYS A 376 -0.62 -11.36 15.14
N CYS A 377 -0.73 -10.42 16.08
CA CYS A 377 -0.17 -10.56 17.42
C CYS A 377 -0.82 -11.63 18.29
N ASN A 378 -2.08 -11.97 18.04
CA ASN A 378 -2.79 -13.04 18.75
C ASN A 378 -2.64 -14.42 18.08
N GLY A 379 -1.87 -14.53 17.00
CA GLY A 379 -1.62 -15.80 16.29
C GLY A 379 -2.77 -16.31 15.41
N SER A 380 -3.82 -15.52 15.17
CA SER A 380 -4.96 -15.95 14.35
C SER A 380 -4.66 -15.99 12.85
N LEU A 381 -3.60 -15.31 12.40
CA LEU A 381 -3.15 -15.33 10.99
C LEU A 381 -2.14 -16.44 10.69
N THR A 382 -1.43 -16.92 11.70
CA THR A 382 -0.52 -18.07 11.56
C THR A 382 -1.36 -19.34 11.52
N ALA A 383 -1.23 -20.13 10.45
CA ALA A 383 -1.92 -21.41 10.36
C ALA A 383 -1.56 -22.27 11.60
N SER A 384 -2.56 -22.65 12.39
CA SER A 384 -2.36 -23.63 13.45
C SER A 384 -1.90 -24.95 12.80
N ARG A 385 -0.74 -25.45 13.20
CA ARG A 385 -0.29 -26.79 12.83
C ARG A 385 -1.35 -27.79 13.31
N GLY A 386 -2.17 -28.29 12.39
CA GLY A 386 -2.97 -29.48 12.56
C GLY A 386 -4.19 -29.35 13.49
N ARG A 387 -5.29 -28.82 12.97
CA ARG A 387 -6.56 -29.55 13.15
C ARG A 387 -6.54 -30.69 12.14
N ARG A 388 -5.94 -31.82 12.53
CA ARG A 388 -6.24 -33.12 11.89
C ARG A 388 -7.76 -33.26 11.94
N ARG A 389 -8.40 -33.20 10.78
CA ARG A 389 -9.78 -33.67 10.63
C ARG A 389 -9.72 -35.17 10.92
N ASN A 390 -10.39 -35.61 11.98
CA ASN A 390 -10.89 -36.97 12.09
C ASN A 390 -11.93 -37.20 11.01
#